data_AF-A0A350XN36-F1
#
_entry.id   AF-A0A350XN36-F1
#
_cell.length_a   1.000
_cell.length_b   1.000
_cell.length_c   1.000
_cell.angle_alpha   90.00
_cell.angle_beta   90.00
_cell.angle_gamma   90.00
#
_symmetry.space_group_name_H-M   'P 1'
#
loop_
_entity.id
_entity.type
_entity.pdbx_description
1 polymer ?
#
loop_
_entity_poly.entity_id
_entity_poly.type
_entity_poly.pdbx_seq_one_letter_code
_entity_poly.pdbx_strand_id
1 'polypeptide(L)' 'TLTNAKAIIDKVNRGDLWVEAAKAAGIAAADIPTSDSRGVEKFFDGITFDPADPTAYLKSLKIKKVQV' A
#
# COMPACT_ATOMS: atom_id res chain seq x y z
N THR A 1 7.31 -8.72 -11.71
CA THR A 1 6.06 -8.13 -12.24
C THR A 1 5.25 -7.57 -11.07
N LEU A 2 4.29 -6.70 -11.33
CA LEU A 2 3.39 -6.19 -10.28
C LEU A 2 2.59 -7.31 -9.60
N THR A 3 2.17 -8.32 -10.36
CA THR A 3 1.53 -9.53 -9.83
C THR A 3 2.39 -10.27 -8.81
N ASN A 4 3.68 -10.48 -9.11
CA ASN A 4 4.58 -11.16 -8.18
C ASN A 4 4.85 -10.32 -6.93
N ALA A 5 4.98 -9.00 -7.09
CA ALA A 5 5.14 -8.09 -5.95
C ALA A 5 3.93 -8.19 -5.00
N LYS A 6 2.70 -8.13 -5.54
CA LYS A 6 1.48 -8.34 -4.75
C LYS A 6 1.47 -9.70 -4.05
N ALA A 7 1.78 -10.78 -4.76
CA ALA A 7 1.79 -12.12 -4.19
C ALA A 7 2.82 -12.29 -3.05
N ILE A 8 3.94 -11.57 -3.10
CA ILE A 8 4.93 -11.57 -2.01
C ILE A 8 4.43 -10.73 -0.84
N ILE A 9 3.84 -9.55 -1.09
CA ILE A 9 3.24 -8.71 -0.04
C ILE A 9 2.16 -9.48 0.71
N ASP A 10 1.27 -10.18 0.00
CA ASP A 10 0.18 -10.96 0.61
C ASP A 10 0.72 -12.11 1.50
N LYS A 11 1.95 -12.58 1.26
CA LYS A 11 2.61 -13.61 2.09
C LYS A 11 3.37 -13.06 3.29
N VAL A 12 3.86 -11.82 3.18
CA VAL A 12 4.82 -11.23 4.13
C VAL A 12 4.16 -10.21 5.05
N ASN A 13 3.22 -9.41 4.53
CA ASN A 13 2.50 -8.45 5.33
C ASN A 13 1.63 -9.19 6.34
N ARG A 14 1.85 -8.89 7.63
CA ARG A 14 1.06 -9.42 8.75
C ARG A 14 0.29 -8.32 9.48
N GLY A 15 -0.35 -7.44 8.72
CA GLY A 15 -1.26 -6.41 9.23
C GLY A 15 -2.40 -7.00 10.05
N ASP A 16 -2.81 -8.23 9.74
CA ASP A 16 -3.74 -9.02 10.55
C ASP A 16 -3.28 -9.16 12.01
N LEU A 17 -2.01 -9.53 12.23
CA LEU A 17 -1.44 -9.65 13.57
C LEU A 17 -1.37 -8.31 14.29
N TRP A 18 -1.09 -7.23 13.56
CA TRP A 18 -1.09 -5.89 14.13
C TRP A 18 -2.51 -5.51 14.60
N VAL A 19 -3.54 -5.77 13.80
CA VAL A 19 -4.94 -5.51 14.16
C VAL A 19 -5.37 -6.37 15.35
N GLU A 20 -5.00 -7.64 15.39
CA GLU A 20 -5.26 -8.54 16.53
C GLU A 20 -4.60 -8.01 17.81
N ALA A 21 -3.32 -7.61 17.74
CA ALA A 21 -2.59 -7.07 18.88
C ALA A 21 -3.15 -5.73 19.36
N ALA A 22 -3.53 -4.83 18.44
CA ALA A 22 -4.14 -3.54 18.77
C ALA A 22 -5.47 -3.73 19.51
N LYS A 23 -6.31 -4.67 19.05
CA LYS A 23 -7.55 -5.05 19.75
C LYS A 23 -7.26 -5.61 21.15
N ALA A 24 -6.28 -6.51 21.28
CA ALA A 24 -5.88 -7.08 22.57
C ALA A 24 -5.32 -6.03 23.54
N ALA A 25 -4.64 -4.99 23.03
CA ALA A 25 -4.11 -3.87 23.80
C ALA A 25 -5.16 -2.81 24.17
N GLY A 26 -6.40 -2.96 23.72
CA GLY A 26 -7.48 -2.00 24.02
C GLY A 26 -7.38 -0.68 23.26
N ILE A 27 -6.69 -0.66 22.11
CA ILE A 27 -6.65 0.50 21.21
C ILE A 27 -8.07 0.81 20.71
N ALA A 28 -8.44 2.09 20.67
CA ALA A 28 -9.76 2.48 20.22
C ALA A 28 -9.99 2.07 18.76
N ALA A 29 -11.19 1.60 18.43
CA ALA A 29 -11.51 1.15 17.08
C ALA A 29 -11.29 2.25 16.01
N ALA A 30 -11.42 3.52 16.39
CA ALA A 30 -11.15 4.66 15.51
C ALA A 30 -9.66 4.80 15.13
N ASP A 31 -8.75 4.25 15.94
CA ASP A 31 -7.31 4.27 15.69
C ASP A 31 -6.81 3.01 14.95
N ILE A 32 -7.71 2.05 14.68
CA ILE A 32 -7.42 0.81 13.94
C ILE A 32 -7.88 1.01 12.48
N PRO A 33 -6.98 0.99 11.48
CA PRO A 33 -7.37 1.11 10.08
C PRO A 33 -8.33 -0.01 9.66
N THR A 34 -9.29 0.33 8.78
CA THR A 34 -10.28 -0.62 8.23
C THR A 34 -9.81 -1.29 6.93
N SER A 35 -8.64 -0.91 6.44
CA SER A 35 -8.04 -1.39 5.19
C SER A 35 -6.52 -1.40 5.32
N ASP A 36 -5.88 -2.33 4.62
CA ASP A 36 -4.41 -2.38 4.49
C ASP A 36 -3.85 -1.28 3.58
N SER A 37 -4.73 -0.50 2.94
CA SER A 37 -4.38 0.66 2.13
C SER A 37 -4.71 1.96 2.84
N ARG A 38 -3.81 2.94 2.72
CA ARG A 38 -4.03 4.33 3.15
C ARG A 38 -4.65 5.21 2.06
N GLY A 39 -4.93 4.64 0.88
CA GLY A 39 -5.50 5.36 -0.25
C GLY A 39 -4.44 5.90 -1.21
N VAL A 40 -4.83 6.88 -2.02
CA VAL A 40 -3.95 7.54 -3.00
C VAL A 40 -2.95 8.44 -2.27
N GLU A 41 -1.66 8.20 -2.51
CA GLU A 41 -0.57 8.96 -1.92
C GLU A 41 -0.04 10.02 -2.89
N LYS A 42 0.38 11.19 -2.38
CA LYS A 42 0.90 12.29 -3.19
C LYS A 42 2.32 12.66 -2.80
N PHE A 43 3.23 12.65 -3.76
CA PHE A 43 4.63 13.03 -3.60
C PHE A 43 4.82 14.55 -3.70
N PHE A 44 6.00 15.03 -3.26
CA PHE A 44 6.33 16.46 -3.22
C PHE A 44 6.30 17.14 -4.60
N ASP A 45 6.57 16.38 -5.67
CA ASP A 45 6.58 16.83 -7.07
C ASP A 45 5.19 16.74 -7.74
N GLY A 46 4.17 16.37 -6.96
CA GLY A 46 2.78 16.29 -7.41
C GLY A 46 2.39 14.96 -8.05
N ILE A 47 3.33 14.02 -8.24
CA ILE A 47 2.99 12.66 -8.71
C ILE A 47 2.17 11.95 -7.63
N THR A 48 1.18 11.18 -8.07
CA THR A 48 0.34 10.37 -7.19
C THR A 48 0.60 8.88 -7.38
N PHE A 49 0.55 8.13 -6.30
CA PHE A 49 0.55 6.67 -6.30
C PHE A 49 -0.83 6.19 -5.87
N ASP A 50 -1.55 5.55 -6.79
CA ASP A 50 -2.77 4.82 -6.48
C ASP A 50 -2.42 3.33 -6.28
N PRO A 51 -2.59 2.77 -5.08
CA PRO A 51 -2.35 1.35 -4.83
C PRO A 51 -3.20 0.42 -5.72
N ALA A 52 -4.35 0.88 -6.22
CA ALA A 52 -5.22 0.13 -7.13
C ALA A 52 -4.68 0.11 -8.57
N ASP A 53 -3.85 1.08 -8.96
CA ASP A 53 -3.19 1.12 -10.29
C ASP A 53 -1.71 1.53 -10.20
N PRO A 54 -0.82 0.62 -9.75
CA PRO A 54 0.61 0.85 -9.76
C PRO A 54 1.20 1.01 -11.17
N THR A 55 0.48 0.55 -12.21
CA THR A 55 0.93 0.68 -13.60
C THR A 55 0.85 2.14 -14.04
N ALA A 56 -0.24 2.84 -13.75
CA ALA A 56 -0.39 4.27 -14.03
C ALA A 56 0.69 5.10 -13.32
N TYR A 57 1.00 4.78 -12.07
CA TYR A 57 2.11 5.40 -11.34
C TYR A 57 3.44 5.23 -12.08
N LEU A 58 3.83 3.99 -12.42
CA LEU A 58 5.08 3.75 -13.14
C LEU A 58 5.09 4.45 -14.51
N LYS A 59 3.97 4.52 -15.22
CA LYS A 59 3.86 5.25 -16.50
C LYS A 59 4.12 6.76 -16.32
N SER A 60 3.66 7.36 -15.22
CA SER A 60 3.82 8.78 -14.93
C SER A 60 5.28 9.23 -14.72
N LEU A 61 6.18 8.32 -14.31
CA LEU A 61 7.56 8.66 -13.96
C LEU A 61 8.38 9.01 -15.20
N LYS A 62 9.00 10.20 -15.22
CA LYS A 62 9.82 10.67 -16.36
C LYS A 62 11.07 9.82 -16.59
N ILE A 63 11.74 9.42 -15.50
CA ILE A 63 12.96 8.61 -15.54
C ILE A 63 12.65 7.26 -14.89
N LYS A 64 12.73 6.19 -15.67
CA LYS A 64 12.48 4.81 -15.23
C LYS A 64 13.19 3.81 -16.13
N LYS A 65 13.42 2.59 -15.63
CA LYS A 65 14.06 1.47 -16.36
C LYS A 65 13.10 0.31 -16.64
N VAL A 66 11.79 0.56 -16.49
CA VAL A 66 10.73 -0.41 -16.74
C VAL A 66 9.86 0.11 -17.90
N GLN A 67 9.54 -0.78 -18.84
CA GLN A 67 8.45 -0.56 -19.78
C GLN A 67 7.16 -1.13 -19.17
N VAL A 68 6.10 -0.34 -19.21
CA VAL A 68 4.83 -0.56 -18.50
C VAL A 68 3.66 -0.34 -19.45
#